data_AF-A0A9P8AFD6-F1
#
_entry.id   AF-A0A9P8AFD6-F1
#
_cell.length_a   1.000
_cell.length_b   1.000
_cell.length_c   1.000
_cell.angle_alpha   90.00
_cell.angle_beta   90.00
_cell.angle_gamma   90.00
#
_symmetry.space_group_name_H-M   'P 1'
#
loop_
_entity.id
_entity.type
_entity.pdbx_description
1 polymer ?
#
loop_
_entity_poly.entity_id
_entity_poly.type
_entity_poly.pdbx_seq_one_letter_code
_entity_poly.pdbx_strand_id
1 'polypeptide(L)'
;MSRPSTVPPLLITEALGFSPQLLLDDIINIANAAVTDGVNGLEGFLQQWVEKRSAGKQNYNNQEIEQGLVAFQTLLEHHTDLAFDFFEAWCLRNIFAIPSELPIVLPHQENLDLTIKPGKEEELMEEVARLRAQVDNQQRLHLLLSRALRVAKKKRLQAEKRLDKVSTVDSQRLDILGKLPQQLMAMNNAVINLPPLDPATIAALTQFPLNEPGKREWETSKTGYLNWAVTQLTERTREDQPGSSAVVHSIMHNVEEIGKADQLRQAFEVTEHLAIGLQDMDRSTEHSKMEE
;
A
#
# COMPACT_ATOMS: atom_id res chain seq x y z
N MET A 1 59.23 14.58 -36.45
CA MET A 1 58.54 13.56 -35.64
C MET A 1 57.08 13.98 -35.54
N SER A 2 56.19 13.28 -36.24
CA SER A 2 54.75 13.48 -36.15
C SER A 2 54.28 13.13 -34.73
N ARG A 3 53.47 14.00 -34.12
CA ARG A 3 52.86 13.75 -32.80
C ARG A 3 52.03 12.46 -32.91
N PRO A 4 52.21 11.46 -32.03
CA PRO A 4 51.38 10.25 -32.08
C PRO A 4 49.92 10.67 -31.90
N SER A 5 49.03 10.16 -32.75
CA SER A 5 47.59 10.36 -32.57
C SER A 5 47.20 9.74 -31.24
N THR A 6 46.80 10.57 -30.28
CA THR A 6 46.27 10.13 -29.00
C THR A 6 44.77 9.91 -29.14
N VAL A 7 44.23 8.89 -28.46
CA VAL A 7 42.78 8.71 -28.36
C VAL A 7 42.14 9.95 -27.70
N PRO A 8 40.83 10.20 -27.95
CA PRO A 8 40.12 11.26 -27.27
C PRO A 8 40.24 11.12 -25.73
N PRO A 9 40.43 12.24 -25.01
CA PRO A 9 40.65 12.23 -23.55
C PRO A 9 39.48 11.62 -22.76
N LEU A 10 38.31 11.48 -23.39
CA LEU A 10 37.10 10.90 -22.82
C LEU A 10 37.28 9.46 -22.34
N LEU A 11 38.07 8.65 -23.05
CA LEU A 11 38.29 7.26 -22.67
C LEU A 11 39.00 7.17 -21.30
N ILE A 12 39.92 8.08 -21.03
CA ILE A 12 40.68 8.12 -19.78
C ILE A 12 39.79 8.63 -18.65
N THR A 13 38.98 9.65 -18.92
CA THR A 13 38.03 10.16 -17.92
C THR A 13 36.96 9.12 -17.57
N GLU A 14 36.55 8.31 -18.54
CA GLU A 14 35.62 7.20 -18.35
C GLU A 14 36.26 6.05 -17.57
N ALA A 15 37.53 5.73 -17.86
CA ALA A 15 38.29 4.70 -17.16
C ALA A 15 38.52 5.03 -15.69
N LEU A 16 38.88 6.28 -15.39
CA LEU A 16 39.19 6.74 -14.03
C LEU A 16 37.94 7.16 -13.26
N GLY A 17 36.86 7.52 -13.96
CA GLY A 17 35.65 8.11 -13.37
C GLY A 17 35.80 9.60 -13.00
N PHE A 18 36.95 10.21 -13.27
CA PHE A 18 37.23 11.63 -13.06
C PHE A 18 38.26 12.13 -14.09
N SER A 19 38.36 13.45 -14.26
CA SER A 19 39.37 14.05 -15.15
C SER A 19 40.76 13.99 -14.49
N PRO A 20 41.80 13.46 -15.17
CA PRO A 20 43.16 13.44 -14.64
C PRO A 20 43.70 14.80 -14.20
N GLN A 21 43.21 15.89 -14.82
CA GLN A 21 43.58 17.26 -14.43
C GLN A 21 43.20 17.56 -12.98
N LEU A 22 42.04 17.09 -12.49
CA LEU A 22 41.61 17.31 -11.11
C LEU A 22 42.57 16.67 -10.10
N LEU A 23 43.09 15.48 -10.42
CA LEU A 23 44.07 14.82 -9.58
C LEU A 23 45.39 15.59 -9.54
N LEU A 24 45.82 16.13 -10.69
CA LEU A 24 47.04 16.93 -10.77
C LEU A 24 46.88 18.25 -10.00
N ASP A 25 45.74 18.93 -10.15
CA ASP A 25 45.40 20.13 -9.39
C ASP A 25 45.43 19.88 -7.88
N ASP A 26 44.83 18.78 -7.42
CA ASP A 26 44.84 18.39 -6.00
C ASP A 26 46.27 18.12 -5.49
N ILE A 27 47.12 17.45 -6.28
CA ILE A 27 48.52 17.21 -5.93
C ILE A 27 49.29 18.53 -5.83
N ILE A 28 49.09 19.45 -6.77
CA ILE A 28 49.75 20.77 -6.78
C ILE A 28 49.31 21.58 -5.55
N ASN A 29 48.02 21.58 -5.24
CA ASN A 29 47.48 22.27 -4.07
C ASN A 29 48.08 21.73 -2.77
N ILE A 30 48.16 20.40 -2.61
CA ILE A 30 48.77 19.77 -1.44
C ILE A 30 50.27 20.08 -1.36
N ALA A 31 50.98 20.05 -2.49
CA ALA A 31 52.41 20.36 -2.52
C ALA A 31 52.69 21.81 -2.14
N ASN A 32 51.91 22.76 -2.65
CA ASN A 32 52.03 24.17 -2.29
C ASN A 32 51.73 24.39 -0.81
N ALA A 33 50.70 23.74 -0.26
CA ALA A 33 50.44 23.77 1.19
C ALA A 33 51.64 23.21 2.00
N ALA A 34 52.22 22.09 1.57
CA ALA A 34 53.38 21.50 2.23
C ALA A 34 54.63 22.39 2.16
N VAL A 35 54.82 23.12 1.06
CA VAL A 35 55.90 24.12 0.90
C VAL A 35 55.70 25.26 1.89
N THR A 36 54.49 25.82 1.97
CA THR A 36 54.15 26.87 2.94
C THR A 36 54.34 26.40 4.37
N ASP A 37 53.85 25.20 4.72
CA ASP A 37 54.03 24.61 6.04
C ASP A 37 55.51 24.38 6.39
N GLY A 38 56.31 23.96 5.41
CA GLY A 38 57.76 23.80 5.56
C GLY A 38 58.47 25.14 5.84
N VAL A 39 58.10 26.21 5.13
CA VAL A 39 58.63 27.56 5.36
C VAL A 39 58.22 28.08 6.74
N ASN A 40 56.96 27.91 7.14
CA ASN A 40 56.47 28.29 8.46
C ASN A 40 57.18 27.53 9.59
N GLY A 41 57.43 26.23 9.39
CA GLY A 41 58.20 25.42 10.33
C GLY A 41 59.65 25.87 10.45
N LEU A 42 60.28 26.24 9.32
CA LEU A 42 61.63 26.80 9.29
C LEU A 42 61.68 28.15 10.01
N GLU A 43 60.69 29.03 9.80
CA GLU A 43 60.57 30.30 10.50
C GLU A 43 60.55 30.10 12.01
N GLY A 44 59.65 29.24 12.50
CA GLY A 44 59.54 28.94 13.92
C GLY A 44 60.83 28.36 14.52
N PHE A 45 61.54 27.52 13.77
CA PHE A 45 62.84 26.99 14.18
C PHE A 45 63.91 28.08 14.26
N LEU A 46 64.00 28.95 13.25
CA LEU A 46 64.97 30.04 13.19
C LEU A 46 64.72 31.06 14.31
N GLN A 47 63.46 31.41 14.59
CA GLN A 47 63.09 32.29 15.71
C GLN A 47 63.54 31.71 17.05
N GLN A 48 63.24 30.44 17.33
CA GLN A 48 63.68 29.76 18.56
C GLN A 48 65.21 29.66 18.65
N TRP A 49 65.88 29.45 17.52
CA TRP A 49 67.34 29.38 17.45
C TRP A 49 67.98 30.74 17.75
N VAL A 50 67.43 31.83 17.23
CA VAL A 50 67.87 33.19 17.52
C VAL A 50 67.62 33.54 18.98
N GLU A 51 66.43 33.29 19.51
CA GLU A 51 66.06 33.59 20.91
C GLU A 51 67.01 32.94 21.92
N LYS A 52 67.40 31.68 21.69
CA LYS A 52 68.37 30.97 22.54
C LYS A 52 69.77 31.60 22.49
N ARG A 53 70.14 32.26 21.38
CA ARG A 53 71.48 32.82 21.15
C ARG A 53 71.56 34.31 21.50
N SER A 54 70.44 35.02 21.49
CA SER A 54 70.34 36.47 21.68
C SER A 54 70.15 36.90 23.14
N ALA A 55 70.56 36.07 24.12
CA ALA A 55 70.55 36.34 25.56
C ALA A 55 71.30 37.64 25.97
N GLY A 56 70.76 38.81 25.62
CA GLY A 56 71.23 40.14 25.97
C GLY A 56 71.64 41.11 24.85
N LYS A 57 71.59 40.76 23.55
CA LYS A 57 71.91 41.71 22.45
C LYS A 57 70.79 41.77 21.40
N GLN A 58 70.23 42.97 21.28
CA GLN A 58 69.02 43.37 20.55
C GLN A 58 69.01 43.05 19.03
N ASN A 59 67.88 42.51 18.58
CA ASN A 59 67.04 42.81 17.40
C ASN A 59 67.61 43.00 15.98
N TYR A 60 68.91 43.11 15.73
CA TYR A 60 69.43 43.36 14.37
C TYR A 60 69.31 42.13 13.45
N ASN A 61 69.30 40.91 13.99
CA ASN A 61 69.31 39.69 13.18
C ASN A 61 67.92 39.22 12.72
N ASN A 62 66.83 39.66 13.34
CA ASN A 62 65.49 39.19 12.98
C ASN A 62 65.07 39.69 11.59
N GLN A 63 65.36 40.95 11.29
CA GLN A 63 64.99 41.54 10.01
C GLN A 63 65.75 40.90 8.83
N GLU A 64 67.02 40.55 9.02
CA GLU A 64 67.80 39.82 8.01
C GLU A 64 67.27 38.39 7.79
N ILE A 65 66.79 37.74 8.86
CA ILE A 65 66.19 36.41 8.80
C ILE A 65 64.83 36.45 8.11
N GLU A 66 63.97 37.42 8.44
CA GLU A 66 62.68 37.61 7.77
C GLU A 66 62.90 37.91 6.27
N GLN A 67 63.84 38.79 5.94
CA GLN A 67 64.16 39.09 4.54
C GLN A 67 64.74 37.89 3.79
N GLY A 68 65.62 37.11 4.43
CA GLY A 68 66.19 35.89 3.87
C GLY A 68 65.13 34.79 3.70
N LEU A 69 64.20 34.67 4.64
CA LEU A 69 63.08 33.73 4.58
C LEU A 69 62.13 34.07 3.45
N VAL A 70 61.75 35.36 3.30
CA VAL A 70 60.89 35.81 2.19
C VAL A 70 61.57 35.56 0.83
N ALA A 71 62.88 35.81 0.73
CA ALA A 71 63.64 35.51 -0.49
C ALA A 71 63.70 34.00 -0.79
N PHE A 72 63.88 33.18 0.24
CA PHE A 72 63.86 31.72 0.13
C PHE A 72 62.48 31.18 -0.26
N GLN A 73 61.41 31.70 0.36
CA GLN A 73 60.03 31.35 0.04
C GLN A 73 59.72 31.66 -1.42
N THR A 74 60.00 32.90 -1.87
CA THR A 74 59.76 33.30 -3.26
C THR A 74 60.54 32.42 -4.25
N LEU A 75 61.80 32.08 -3.91
CA LEU A 75 62.63 31.20 -4.74
C LEU A 75 62.05 29.77 -4.80
N LEU A 76 61.60 29.26 -3.66
CA LEU A 76 61.04 27.92 -3.54
C LEU A 76 59.73 27.82 -4.31
N GLU A 77 58.81 28.76 -4.11
CA GLU A 77 57.54 28.89 -4.84
C GLU A 77 57.77 28.91 -6.35
N HIS A 78 58.70 29.74 -6.83
CA HIS A 78 59.00 29.82 -8.26
C HIS A 78 59.52 28.49 -8.84
N HIS A 79 60.40 27.79 -8.11
CA HIS A 79 60.94 26.52 -8.57
C HIS A 79 59.93 25.37 -8.46
N THR A 80 59.07 25.38 -7.44
CA THR A 80 58.02 24.39 -7.26
C THR A 80 56.95 24.54 -8.34
N ASP A 81 56.52 25.76 -8.65
CA ASP A 81 55.56 26.03 -9.72
C ASP A 81 56.08 25.51 -11.07
N LEU A 82 57.33 25.86 -11.42
CA LEU A 82 57.95 25.40 -12.66
C LEU A 82 58.08 23.87 -12.72
N ALA A 83 58.47 23.24 -11.62
CA ALA A 83 58.60 21.78 -11.56
C ALA A 83 57.24 21.09 -11.69
N PHE A 84 56.19 21.66 -11.08
CA PHE A 84 54.84 21.12 -11.15
C PHE A 84 54.19 21.34 -12.51
N ASP A 85 54.44 22.45 -13.20
CA ASP A 85 54.04 22.64 -14.60
C ASP A 85 54.64 21.55 -15.51
N PHE A 86 55.93 21.25 -15.35
CA PHE A 86 56.58 20.17 -16.10
C PHE A 86 56.05 18.79 -15.72
N PHE A 87 55.77 18.57 -14.44
CA PHE A 87 55.16 17.33 -13.96
C PHE A 87 53.76 17.13 -14.55
N GLU A 88 52.92 18.16 -14.54
CA GLU A 88 51.56 18.12 -15.10
C GLU A 88 51.62 17.78 -16.60
N ALA A 89 52.43 18.52 -17.36
CA ALA A 89 52.60 18.31 -18.79
C ALA A 89 53.17 16.92 -19.10
N TRP A 90 54.08 16.41 -18.27
CA TRP A 90 54.65 15.07 -18.43
C TRP A 90 53.63 13.98 -18.11
N CYS A 91 52.85 14.13 -17.04
CA CYS A 91 51.80 13.20 -16.64
C CYS A 91 50.72 13.09 -17.73
N LEU A 92 50.22 14.21 -18.24
CA LEU A 92 49.22 14.23 -19.32
C LEU A 92 49.73 13.65 -20.63
N ARG A 93 51.04 13.72 -20.89
CA ARG A 93 51.64 13.20 -22.12
C ARG A 93 52.05 11.73 -22.06
N ASN A 94 52.35 11.19 -20.88
CA ASN A 94 52.90 9.83 -20.75
C ASN A 94 52.02 8.89 -19.92
N ILE A 95 51.56 9.32 -18.76
CA ILE A 95 50.77 8.48 -17.84
C ILE A 95 49.31 8.45 -18.29
N PHE A 96 48.74 9.63 -18.51
CA PHE A 96 47.36 9.81 -18.94
C PHE A 96 47.27 9.98 -20.46
N ALA A 97 48.10 9.25 -21.21
CA ALA A 97 48.07 9.22 -22.66
C ALA A 97 47.99 7.79 -23.16
N ILE A 98 46.94 7.49 -23.91
CA ILE A 98 46.76 6.20 -24.56
C ILE A 98 47.04 6.37 -26.06
N PRO A 99 47.93 5.55 -26.65
CA PRO A 99 48.15 5.52 -28.10
C PRO A 99 46.88 5.10 -28.84
N SER A 100 46.55 5.79 -29.95
CA SER A 100 45.39 5.44 -30.79
C SER A 100 45.45 4.07 -31.46
N GLU A 101 46.62 3.45 -31.49
CA GLU A 101 46.82 2.12 -32.08
C GLU A 101 46.35 0.99 -31.16
N LEU A 102 46.10 1.27 -29.87
CA LEU A 102 45.70 0.25 -28.91
C LEU A 102 44.16 0.24 -28.74
N PRO A 103 43.48 -0.86 -29.11
CA PRO A 103 42.05 -1.00 -28.88
C PRO A 103 41.80 -1.34 -27.40
N ILE A 104 41.72 -0.31 -26.56
CA ILE A 104 41.33 -0.46 -25.16
C ILE A 104 39.80 -0.53 -25.10
N VAL A 105 39.28 -1.61 -24.53
CA VAL A 105 37.86 -1.80 -24.24
C VAL A 105 37.71 -1.74 -22.73
N LEU A 106 36.86 -0.84 -22.23
CA LEU A 106 36.57 -0.76 -20.81
C LEU A 106 35.65 -1.91 -20.38
N PRO A 107 35.70 -2.36 -19.12
CA PRO A 107 34.86 -3.47 -18.65
C PRO A 107 33.36 -3.27 -18.90
N HIS A 108 32.85 -2.05 -18.75
CA HIS A 108 31.45 -1.73 -19.02
C HIS A 108 31.12 -1.62 -20.52
N GLN A 109 32.12 -1.59 -21.40
CA GLN A 109 31.97 -1.61 -22.85
C GLN A 109 32.03 -3.03 -23.44
N GLU A 110 32.39 -4.05 -22.63
CA GLU A 110 32.59 -5.44 -23.09
C GLU A 110 31.34 -6.07 -23.73
N ASN A 111 30.15 -5.63 -23.33
CA ASN A 111 28.86 -6.11 -23.86
C ASN A 111 28.12 -5.07 -24.69
N LEU A 112 28.78 -3.97 -25.06
CA LEU A 112 28.15 -2.90 -25.81
C LEU A 112 28.15 -3.25 -27.31
N ASP A 113 26.99 -3.70 -27.80
CA ASP A 113 26.79 -3.93 -29.23
C ASP A 113 26.41 -2.62 -29.93
N LEU A 114 27.41 -1.91 -30.45
CA LEU A 114 27.23 -0.67 -31.23
C LEU A 114 26.61 -0.90 -32.61
N THR A 115 26.30 -2.15 -32.99
CA THR A 115 25.65 -2.47 -34.27
C THR A 115 24.12 -2.34 -34.23
N ILE A 116 23.55 -2.11 -33.04
CA ILE A 116 22.11 -1.94 -32.85
C ILE A 116 21.65 -0.62 -33.50
N LYS A 117 20.70 -0.72 -34.42
CA LYS A 117 20.07 0.45 -35.07
C LYS A 117 19.12 1.13 -34.07
N PRO A 118 18.99 2.47 -34.10
CA PRO A 118 18.11 3.21 -33.17
C PRO A 118 16.64 2.77 -33.23
N GLY A 119 16.15 2.32 -34.39
CA GLY A 119 14.79 1.79 -34.51
C GLY A 119 14.53 0.53 -33.65
N LYS A 120 15.57 -0.28 -33.40
CA LYS A 120 15.44 -1.47 -32.55
C LYS A 120 15.35 -1.10 -31.06
N GLU A 121 15.93 0.03 -30.64
CA GLU A 121 15.78 0.52 -29.27
C GLU A 121 14.33 0.97 -29.01
N GLU A 122 13.72 1.66 -29.97
CA GLU A 122 12.31 2.07 -29.89
C GLU A 122 11.37 0.86 -29.84
N GLU A 123 11.59 -0.14 -30.71
CA GLU A 123 10.86 -1.41 -30.69
C GLU A 123 10.99 -2.12 -29.32
N LEU A 124 12.21 -2.17 -28.75
CA LEU A 124 12.44 -2.77 -27.44
C LEU A 124 11.77 -1.97 -26.31
N MET A 125 11.76 -0.64 -26.39
CA MET A 125 11.05 0.20 -25.43
C MET A 125 9.54 -0.01 -25.49
N GLU A 126 8.96 -0.13 -26.69
CA GLU A 126 7.55 -0.46 -26.89
C GLU A 126 7.25 -1.87 -26.35
N GLU A 127 8.12 -2.84 -26.60
CA GLU A 127 8.00 -4.19 -26.03
C GLU A 127 8.03 -4.18 -24.49
N VAL A 128 8.96 -3.43 -23.88
CA VAL A 128 9.02 -3.28 -22.43
C VAL A 128 7.75 -2.63 -21.88
N ALA A 129 7.22 -1.60 -22.55
CA ALA A 129 5.97 -0.94 -22.15
C ALA A 129 4.78 -1.90 -22.23
N ARG A 130 4.68 -2.68 -23.32
CA ARG A 130 3.67 -3.72 -23.50
C ARG A 130 3.76 -4.80 -22.42
N LEU A 131 4.97 -5.26 -22.10
CA LEU A 131 5.19 -6.26 -21.05
C LEU A 131 4.81 -5.72 -19.67
N ARG A 132 5.14 -4.47 -19.36
CA ARG A 132 4.70 -3.80 -18.12
C ARG A 132 3.18 -3.77 -18.01
N ALA A 133 2.48 -3.34 -19.08
CA ALA A 133 1.03 -3.34 -19.11
C ALA A 133 0.42 -4.75 -18.96
N GLN A 134 1.05 -5.77 -19.55
CA GLN A 134 0.64 -7.16 -19.40
C GLN A 134 0.79 -7.63 -17.94
N VAL A 135 1.91 -7.32 -17.29
CA VAL A 135 2.13 -7.64 -15.87
C VAL A 135 1.09 -6.96 -14.99
N ASP A 136 0.80 -5.68 -15.22
CA ASP A 136 -0.22 -4.94 -14.45
C ASP A 136 -1.62 -5.56 -14.59
N ASN A 137 -1.98 -5.95 -15.81
CA ASN A 137 -3.25 -6.64 -16.07
C ASN A 137 -3.32 -8.00 -15.38
N GLN A 138 -2.23 -8.77 -15.39
CA GLN A 138 -2.14 -10.04 -14.67
C GLN A 138 -2.25 -9.85 -13.15
N GLN A 139 -1.61 -8.83 -12.59
CA GLN A 139 -1.71 -8.51 -11.17
C GLN A 139 -3.14 -8.10 -10.78
N ARG A 140 -3.79 -7.25 -11.59
CA ARG A 140 -5.20 -6.86 -11.37
C ARG A 140 -6.13 -8.07 -11.42
N LEU A 141 -5.96 -8.94 -12.41
CA LEU A 141 -6.73 -10.18 -12.53
C LEU A 141 -6.51 -11.09 -11.32
N HIS A 142 -5.26 -11.26 -10.88
CA HIS A 142 -4.94 -12.05 -9.69
C HIS A 142 -5.63 -11.53 -8.42
N LEU A 143 -5.68 -10.20 -8.25
CA LEU A 143 -6.40 -9.58 -7.13
C LEU A 143 -7.91 -9.84 -7.20
N LEU A 144 -8.52 -9.71 -8.38
CA LEU A 144 -9.95 -10.00 -8.59
C LEU A 144 -10.28 -11.47 -8.32
N LEU A 145 -9.48 -12.40 -8.86
CA LEU A 145 -9.63 -13.83 -8.63
C LEU A 145 -9.48 -14.18 -7.14
N SER A 146 -8.49 -13.60 -6.46
CA SER A 146 -8.30 -13.79 -5.02
C SER A 146 -9.50 -13.33 -4.22
N ARG A 147 -10.10 -12.18 -4.57
CA ARG A 147 -11.33 -11.67 -3.94
C ARG A 147 -12.53 -12.59 -4.22
N ALA A 148 -12.72 -12.99 -5.48
CA ALA A 148 -13.80 -13.88 -5.90
C ALA A 148 -13.71 -15.23 -5.16
N LEU A 149 -12.50 -15.78 -5.01
CA LEU A 149 -12.25 -17.02 -4.29
C LEU A 149 -12.64 -16.91 -2.81
N ARG A 150 -12.34 -15.80 -2.14
CA ARG A 150 -12.77 -15.57 -0.74
C ARG A 150 -14.30 -15.54 -0.62
N VAL A 151 -14.98 -14.85 -1.53
CA VAL A 151 -16.45 -14.77 -1.56
C VAL A 151 -17.05 -16.15 -1.82
N ALA A 152 -16.53 -16.89 -2.80
CA ALA A 152 -16.97 -18.25 -3.12
C ALA A 152 -16.79 -19.19 -1.93
N LYS A 153 -15.65 -19.14 -1.23
CA LYS A 153 -15.42 -19.91 0.01
C LYS A 153 -16.46 -19.59 1.09
N LYS A 154 -16.77 -18.30 1.30
CA LYS A 154 -17.80 -17.89 2.28
C LYS A 154 -19.19 -18.40 1.89
N LYS A 155 -19.58 -18.26 0.62
CA LYS A 155 -20.85 -18.78 0.09
C LYS A 155 -20.94 -20.30 0.23
N ARG A 156 -19.85 -21.02 -0.07
CA ARG A 156 -19.77 -22.48 0.10
C ARG A 156 -20.02 -22.87 1.56
N LEU A 157 -19.35 -22.23 2.51
CA LEU A 157 -19.50 -22.51 3.94
C LEU A 157 -20.92 -22.21 4.43
N GLN A 158 -21.54 -21.14 3.93
CA GLN A 158 -22.95 -20.84 4.24
C GLN A 158 -23.91 -21.89 3.66
N ALA A 159 -23.69 -22.34 2.43
CA ALA A 159 -24.49 -23.39 1.80
C ALA A 159 -24.33 -24.72 2.55
N GLU A 160 -23.11 -25.06 2.97
CA GLU A 160 -22.81 -26.24 3.79
C GLU A 160 -23.57 -26.19 5.13
N LYS A 161 -23.49 -25.07 5.86
CA LYS A 161 -24.29 -24.88 7.10
C LYS A 161 -25.80 -24.97 6.87
N ARG A 162 -26.32 -24.50 5.73
CA ARG A 162 -27.74 -24.62 5.39
C ARG A 162 -28.10 -26.07 5.11
N LEU A 163 -27.24 -26.79 4.38
CA LEU A 163 -27.40 -28.20 4.12
C LEU A 163 -27.40 -29.00 5.43
N ASP A 164 -26.48 -28.73 6.35
CA ASP A 164 -26.45 -29.37 7.67
C ASP A 164 -27.78 -29.17 8.42
N LYS A 165 -28.31 -27.93 8.43
CA LYS A 165 -29.60 -27.64 9.05
C LYS A 165 -30.75 -28.39 8.38
N VAL A 166 -30.78 -28.45 7.05
CA VAL A 166 -31.82 -29.18 6.31
C VAL A 166 -31.66 -30.69 6.52
N SER A 167 -30.44 -31.21 6.58
CA SER A 167 -30.20 -32.64 6.82
C SER A 167 -30.60 -33.08 8.23
N THR A 168 -30.59 -32.17 9.22
CA THR A 168 -31.16 -32.47 10.54
C THR A 168 -32.69 -32.58 10.54
N VAL A 169 -33.36 -32.10 9.49
CA VAL A 169 -34.80 -32.33 9.29
C VAL A 169 -34.97 -33.74 8.74
N ASP A 170 -35.07 -34.69 9.67
CA ASP A 170 -35.28 -36.10 9.40
C ASP A 170 -36.49 -36.31 8.48
N SER A 171 -36.33 -37.13 7.44
CA SER A 171 -37.38 -37.41 6.45
C SER A 171 -38.64 -37.96 7.10
N GLN A 172 -38.48 -38.66 8.22
CA GLN A 172 -39.60 -39.21 8.99
C GLN A 172 -40.53 -38.13 9.56
N ARG A 173 -39.99 -36.96 9.98
CA ARG A 173 -40.81 -35.85 10.49
C ARG A 173 -41.57 -35.16 9.36
N LEU A 174 -40.95 -35.07 8.17
CA LEU A 174 -41.60 -34.53 6.98
C LEU A 174 -42.73 -35.43 6.49
N ASP A 175 -42.57 -36.75 6.56
CA ASP A 175 -43.63 -37.71 6.21
C ASP A 175 -44.83 -37.64 7.16
N ILE A 176 -44.59 -37.40 8.46
CA ILE A 176 -45.66 -37.19 9.45
C ILE A 176 -46.35 -35.84 9.21
N LEU A 177 -45.59 -34.77 9.00
CA LEU A 177 -46.13 -33.44 8.67
C LEU A 177 -46.90 -33.44 7.34
N GLY A 178 -46.51 -34.26 6.36
CA GLY A 178 -47.23 -34.40 5.09
C GLY A 178 -48.60 -35.07 5.23
N LYS A 179 -48.79 -35.94 6.24
CA LYS A 179 -50.07 -36.61 6.54
C LYS A 179 -51.02 -35.74 7.37
N LEU A 180 -50.49 -34.74 8.09
CA LEU A 180 -51.23 -33.91 9.03
C LEU A 180 -52.31 -33.01 8.36
N PRO A 181 -52.08 -32.40 7.18
CA PRO A 181 -53.12 -31.67 6.45
C PRO A 181 -54.32 -32.53 6.08
N GLN A 182 -54.08 -33.77 5.64
CA GLN A 182 -55.16 -34.69 5.30
C GLN A 182 -55.98 -35.08 6.54
N GLN A 183 -55.31 -35.32 7.67
CA GLN A 183 -56.00 -35.57 8.94
C GLN A 183 -56.80 -34.37 9.44
N LEU A 184 -56.26 -33.15 9.33
CA LEU A 184 -56.98 -31.93 9.70
C LEU A 184 -58.16 -31.65 8.77
N MET A 185 -58.01 -31.88 7.46
CA MET A 185 -59.13 -31.78 6.52
C MET A 185 -60.19 -32.84 6.79
N ALA A 186 -59.80 -34.08 7.11
CA ALA A 186 -60.74 -35.13 7.49
C ALA A 186 -61.48 -34.79 8.80
N MET A 187 -60.79 -34.25 9.80
CA MET A 187 -61.41 -33.77 11.04
C MET A 187 -62.35 -32.60 10.78
N ASN A 188 -61.94 -31.62 9.98
CA ASN A 188 -62.79 -30.48 9.63
C ASN A 188 -64.06 -30.94 8.90
N ASN A 189 -63.92 -31.84 7.93
CA ASN A 189 -65.06 -32.43 7.24
C ASN A 189 -65.96 -33.23 8.20
N ALA A 190 -65.39 -33.94 9.18
CA ALA A 190 -66.15 -34.63 10.21
C ALA A 190 -66.90 -33.64 11.12
N VAL A 191 -66.29 -32.52 11.50
CA VAL A 191 -66.92 -31.47 12.31
C VAL A 191 -68.04 -30.75 11.55
N ILE A 192 -67.84 -30.49 10.26
CA ILE A 192 -68.86 -29.88 9.39
C ILE A 192 -70.03 -30.84 9.17
N ASN A 193 -69.78 -32.14 9.14
CA ASN A 193 -70.81 -33.18 8.96
C ASN A 193 -71.42 -33.68 10.29
N LEU A 194 -71.09 -33.07 11.44
CA LEU A 194 -71.79 -33.38 12.68
C LEU A 194 -73.26 -32.93 12.55
N PRO A 195 -74.23 -33.78 12.92
CA PRO A 195 -75.63 -33.40 12.92
C PRO A 195 -75.85 -32.19 13.85
N PRO A 196 -76.71 -31.23 13.49
CA PRO A 196 -77.09 -30.16 14.40
C PRO A 196 -77.67 -30.80 15.66
N LEU A 197 -77.14 -30.41 16.82
CA LEU A 197 -77.60 -30.89 18.12
C LEU A 197 -79.10 -30.66 18.23
N ASP A 198 -79.86 -31.73 18.48
CA ASP A 198 -81.30 -31.66 18.71
C ASP A 198 -81.56 -30.69 19.88
N PRO A 199 -82.63 -29.87 19.83
CA PRO A 199 -82.95 -28.90 20.89
C PRO A 199 -83.15 -29.56 22.27
N ALA A 200 -83.44 -30.87 22.31
CA ALA A 200 -83.51 -31.68 23.53
C ALA A 200 -82.12 -31.95 24.17
N THR A 201 -81.08 -32.16 23.36
CA THR A 201 -79.69 -32.36 23.84
C THR A 201 -79.04 -31.06 24.30
N ILE A 202 -79.40 -29.93 23.69
CA ILE A 202 -78.96 -28.60 24.13
C ILE A 202 -79.57 -28.27 25.50
N ALA A 203 -80.84 -28.61 25.72
CA ALA A 203 -81.49 -28.51 27.02
C ALA A 203 -80.84 -29.43 28.08
N ALA A 204 -80.48 -30.66 27.73
CA ALA A 204 -79.80 -31.58 28.66
C ALA A 204 -78.38 -31.14 29.04
N LEU A 205 -77.61 -30.60 28.09
CA LEU A 205 -76.26 -30.07 28.33
C LEU A 205 -76.25 -28.74 29.09
N THR A 206 -77.31 -27.93 28.96
CA THR A 206 -77.47 -26.66 29.70
C THR A 206 -78.10 -26.84 31.08
N GLN A 207 -78.75 -27.97 31.34
CA GLN A 207 -79.30 -28.33 32.65
C GLN A 207 -78.29 -29.00 33.60
N PHE A 208 -77.09 -29.34 33.13
CA PHE A 208 -75.98 -29.62 34.03
C PHE A 208 -75.40 -28.29 34.52
N PRO A 209 -75.50 -27.97 35.82
CA PRO A 209 -74.75 -26.85 36.35
C PRO A 209 -73.26 -27.22 36.28
N LEU A 210 -72.53 -26.70 35.30
CA LEU A 210 -71.06 -26.71 35.26
C LEU A 210 -70.43 -25.80 36.32
N ASN A 211 -71.17 -25.48 37.37
CA ASN A 211 -70.67 -24.85 38.59
C ASN A 211 -70.77 -25.87 39.71
N GLU A 212 -69.80 -26.79 39.78
CA GLU A 212 -69.39 -27.30 41.08
C GLU A 212 -68.88 -26.09 41.88
N PRO A 213 -69.47 -25.74 43.03
CA PRO A 213 -69.02 -24.59 43.81
C PRO A 213 -67.60 -24.86 44.33
N GLY A 214 -66.59 -24.30 43.66
CA GLY A 214 -65.18 -24.38 44.09
C GLY A 214 -64.10 -24.46 43.00
N LYS A 215 -64.43 -24.71 41.72
CA LYS A 215 -63.42 -24.73 40.62
C LYS A 215 -63.37 -23.41 39.85
N ARG A 216 -62.18 -23.03 39.37
CA ARG A 216 -61.91 -21.74 38.73
C ARG A 216 -62.39 -21.76 37.26
N GLU A 217 -62.87 -20.63 36.75
CA GLU A 217 -63.58 -20.52 35.46
C GLU A 217 -62.77 -20.96 34.23
N TRP A 218 -61.43 -20.96 34.32
CA TRP A 218 -60.55 -21.42 33.24
C TRP A 218 -60.36 -22.95 33.17
N GLU A 219 -60.77 -23.68 34.22
CA GLU A 219 -60.69 -25.14 34.28
C GLU A 219 -61.96 -25.84 33.77
N THR A 220 -63.08 -25.12 33.69
CA THR A 220 -64.39 -25.70 33.36
C THR A 220 -64.81 -25.50 31.91
N SER A 221 -64.20 -24.56 31.18
CA SER A 221 -64.50 -24.34 29.76
C SER A 221 -63.32 -23.79 28.95
N LYS A 222 -63.23 -24.19 27.67
CA LYS A 222 -62.22 -23.68 26.72
C LYS A 222 -62.32 -22.16 26.51
N THR A 223 -63.52 -21.62 26.58
CA THR A 223 -63.79 -20.18 26.53
C THR A 223 -63.29 -19.46 27.78
N GLY A 224 -63.43 -20.08 28.95
CA GLY A 224 -62.84 -19.59 30.21
C GLY A 224 -61.32 -19.56 30.17
N TYR A 225 -60.68 -20.61 29.64
CA TYR A 225 -59.22 -20.63 29.45
C TYR A 225 -58.75 -19.55 28.48
N LEU A 226 -59.45 -19.33 27.38
CA LEU A 226 -59.10 -18.27 26.42
C LEU A 226 -59.23 -16.88 27.04
N ASN A 227 -60.31 -16.60 27.76
CA ASN A 227 -60.45 -15.33 28.46
C ASN A 227 -59.35 -15.16 29.50
N TRP A 228 -59.09 -16.17 30.33
CA TRP A 228 -57.99 -16.13 31.31
C TRP A 228 -56.61 -15.94 30.66
N ALA A 229 -56.31 -16.65 29.56
CA ALA A 229 -55.04 -16.52 28.85
C ALA A 229 -54.86 -15.14 28.22
N VAL A 230 -55.94 -14.55 27.68
CA VAL A 230 -55.94 -13.17 27.18
C VAL A 230 -55.73 -12.19 28.33
N THR A 231 -56.42 -12.38 29.47
CA THR A 231 -56.22 -11.53 30.66
C THR A 231 -54.78 -11.62 31.16
N GLN A 232 -54.18 -12.81 31.21
CA GLN A 232 -52.77 -13.00 31.57
C GLN A 232 -51.80 -12.39 30.56
N LEU A 233 -52.09 -12.45 29.26
CA LEU A 233 -51.28 -11.77 28.25
C LEU A 233 -51.32 -10.26 28.41
N THR A 234 -52.50 -9.71 28.70
CA THR A 234 -52.68 -8.28 28.96
C THR A 234 -52.08 -7.83 30.29
N GLU A 235 -52.11 -8.67 31.32
CA GLU A 235 -51.46 -8.42 32.61
C GLU A 235 -49.94 -8.50 32.47
N ARG A 236 -49.40 -9.45 31.70
CA ARG A 236 -47.96 -9.54 31.42
C ARG A 236 -47.45 -8.35 30.60
N THR A 237 -48.27 -7.76 29.73
CA THR A 237 -47.93 -6.49 29.08
C THR A 237 -48.00 -5.28 30.00
N ARG A 238 -48.68 -5.40 31.15
CA ARG A 238 -48.90 -4.31 32.12
C ARG A 238 -47.95 -4.38 33.32
N GLU A 239 -47.47 -5.56 33.70
CA GLU A 239 -46.61 -5.79 34.87
C GLU A 239 -45.10 -5.81 34.58
N ASP A 240 -44.66 -5.84 33.31
CA ASP A 240 -43.23 -5.73 32.99
C ASP A 240 -42.76 -4.27 32.79
N GLN A 241 -41.90 -3.85 33.72
CA GLN A 241 -41.14 -2.59 33.85
C GLN A 241 -40.32 -2.16 32.59
N PRO A 242 -39.79 -0.92 32.53
CA PRO A 242 -39.47 -0.18 31.31
C PRO A 242 -38.13 -0.59 30.67
N GLY A 243 -37.98 -1.84 30.27
CA GLY A 243 -36.78 -2.37 29.60
C GLY A 243 -37.06 -3.10 28.27
N SER A 244 -38.31 -3.41 27.95
CA SER A 244 -38.70 -4.20 26.76
C SER A 244 -38.91 -3.36 25.48
N SER A 245 -38.60 -2.06 25.52
CA SER A 245 -38.48 -1.25 24.30
C SER A 245 -37.35 -1.77 23.39
N ALA A 246 -36.32 -2.42 23.94
CA ALA A 246 -35.17 -2.91 23.18
C ALA A 246 -35.52 -3.98 22.12
N VAL A 247 -36.54 -4.83 22.33
CA VAL A 247 -36.91 -5.86 21.35
C VAL A 247 -37.68 -5.25 20.18
N VAL A 248 -38.61 -4.32 20.46
CA VAL A 248 -39.30 -3.57 19.40
C VAL A 248 -38.30 -2.65 18.68
N HIS A 249 -37.37 -2.03 19.39
CA HIS A 249 -36.29 -1.22 18.81
C HIS A 249 -35.31 -2.08 17.99
N SER A 250 -35.10 -3.35 18.33
CA SER A 250 -34.29 -4.29 17.52
C SER A 250 -35.01 -4.73 16.24
N ILE A 251 -36.33 -4.91 16.30
CA ILE A 251 -37.14 -5.22 15.11
C ILE A 251 -37.21 -3.97 14.22
N MET A 252 -37.37 -2.79 14.81
CA MET A 252 -37.38 -1.50 14.10
C MET A 252 -36.00 -1.16 13.51
N HIS A 253 -34.90 -1.48 14.20
CA HIS A 253 -33.53 -1.36 13.68
C HIS A 253 -33.27 -2.35 12.53
N ASN A 254 -33.78 -3.58 12.60
CA ASN A 254 -33.67 -4.54 11.50
C ASN A 254 -34.50 -4.11 10.27
N VAL A 255 -35.62 -3.39 10.48
CA VAL A 255 -36.40 -2.77 9.40
C VAL A 255 -35.69 -1.53 8.82
N GLU A 256 -35.03 -0.72 9.66
CA GLU A 256 -34.16 0.38 9.19
C GLU A 256 -32.92 -0.13 8.43
N GLU A 257 -32.34 -1.27 8.82
CA GLU A 257 -31.26 -1.91 8.05
C GLU A 257 -31.72 -2.43 6.69
N ILE A 258 -32.98 -2.83 6.55
CA ILE A 258 -33.58 -3.15 5.25
C ILE A 258 -33.78 -1.85 4.44
N GLY A 259 -34.07 -0.72 5.09
CA GLY A 259 -34.04 0.62 4.48
C GLY A 259 -32.65 1.08 4.02
N LYS A 260 -31.56 0.59 4.64
CA LYS A 260 -30.18 0.83 4.16
C LYS A 260 -29.87 0.09 2.85
N ALA A 261 -30.66 -0.91 2.44
CA ALA A 261 -30.50 -1.54 1.13
C ALA A 261 -30.89 -0.58 -0.01
N ASP A 262 -31.87 0.30 0.20
CA ASP A 262 -32.20 1.38 -0.73
C ASP A 262 -31.15 2.49 -0.71
N GLN A 263 -30.50 2.74 0.44
CA GLN A 263 -29.35 3.65 0.51
C GLN A 263 -28.10 3.07 -0.17
N LEU A 264 -27.88 1.75 -0.11
CA LEU A 264 -26.85 1.07 -0.89
C LEU A 264 -27.16 1.14 -2.39
N ARG A 265 -28.43 1.03 -2.78
CA ARG A 265 -28.87 1.19 -4.16
C ARG A 265 -28.64 2.62 -4.67
N GLN A 266 -29.00 3.64 -3.88
CA GLN A 266 -28.68 5.04 -4.20
C GLN A 266 -27.17 5.31 -4.22
N ALA A 267 -26.40 4.70 -3.32
CA ALA A 267 -24.94 4.81 -3.34
C ALA A 267 -24.34 4.15 -4.58
N PHE A 268 -24.88 3.01 -5.04
CA PHE A 268 -24.48 2.38 -6.30
C PHE A 268 -24.83 3.27 -7.51
N GLU A 269 -26.02 3.87 -7.56
CA GLU A 269 -26.41 4.80 -8.62
C GLU A 269 -25.53 6.06 -8.65
N VAL A 270 -25.18 6.63 -7.48
CA VAL A 270 -24.25 7.77 -7.39
C VAL A 270 -22.84 7.37 -7.85
N THR A 271 -22.36 6.18 -7.53
CA THR A 271 -21.06 5.69 -8.01
C THR A 271 -21.07 5.38 -9.50
N GLU A 272 -22.20 4.97 -10.07
CA GLU A 272 -22.37 4.74 -11.51
C GLU A 272 -22.36 6.07 -12.28
N HIS A 273 -23.03 7.11 -11.77
CA HIS A 273 -22.95 8.45 -12.33
C HIS A 273 -21.54 9.06 -12.25
N LEU A 274 -20.79 8.81 -11.17
CA LEU A 274 -19.39 9.22 -11.05
C LEU A 274 -18.47 8.48 -12.01
N ALA A 275 -18.71 7.18 -12.25
CA ALA A 275 -17.95 6.40 -13.22
C ALA A 275 -18.19 6.89 -14.66
N ILE A 276 -19.43 7.25 -15.00
CA ILE A 276 -19.76 7.86 -16.30
C ILE A 276 -19.10 9.24 -16.44
N GLY A 277 -19.14 10.07 -15.39
CA GLY A 277 -18.47 11.39 -15.40
C GLY A 277 -16.95 11.32 -15.56
N LEU A 278 -16.29 10.32 -14.96
CA LEU A 278 -14.85 10.10 -15.16
C LEU A 278 -14.52 9.62 -16.59
N GLN A 279 -15.41 8.83 -17.20
CA GLN A 279 -15.25 8.38 -18.58
C GLN A 279 -15.43 9.52 -19.60
N ASP A 280 -16.28 10.51 -19.30
CA ASP A 280 -16.43 11.72 -20.11
C ASP A 280 -15.28 12.71 -19.93
N MET A 281 -14.67 12.77 -18.73
CA MET A 281 -13.44 13.54 -18.50
C MET A 281 -12.24 12.98 -19.25
N ASP A 282 -12.09 11.66 -19.33
CA ASP A 282 -11.02 11.01 -20.10
C ASP A 282 -11.17 11.25 -21.62
N ARG A 283 -12.41 11.32 -22.13
CA ARG A 283 -12.66 11.67 -23.54
C ARG A 283 -12.39 13.14 -23.86
N SER A 284 -12.60 14.04 -22.90
CA SER A 284 -12.33 15.47 -23.10
C SER A 284 -10.84 15.81 -22.96
N THR A 285 -10.08 15.06 -22.16
CA THR A 285 -8.60 15.17 -22.12
C THR A 285 -7.93 14.55 -23.36
N GLU A 286 -8.51 13.50 -23.96
CA GLU A 286 -8.05 12.97 -25.26
C GLU A 286 -8.30 13.95 -26.42
N HIS A 287 -9.45 14.64 -26.45
CA HIS A 287 -9.72 15.65 -27.47
C HIS A 287 -8.81 16.88 -27.34
N SER A 288 -8.51 17.32 -26.12
CA SER A 288 -7.60 18.46 -25.89
C SER A 288 -6.14 18.17 -26.26
N LYS A 289 -5.74 16.90 -26.41
CA LYS A 289 -4.41 16.50 -26.88
C LYS A 289 -4.30 16.33 -28.41
N MET A 290 -5.42 16.35 -29.13
CA MET A 290 -5.43 16.29 -30.60
C MET A 290 -5.52 17.68 -31.26
N GLU A 291 -5.74 18.75 -30.49
CA GLU A 291 -5.84 20.14 -30.98
C GLU A 291 -4.60 21.02 -30.68
N GLU A 292 -3.53 20.46 -30.10
CA GLU A 292 -2.17 21.05 -30.03
C GLU A 292 -1.21 20.33 -30.98
#